data_AF-A0A376S8V3-F1
#
_entry.id   AF-A0A376S8V3-F1
#
_cell.length_a   1.000
_cell.length_b   1.000
_cell.length_c   1.000
_cell.angle_alpha   90.00
_cell.angle_beta   90.00
_cell.angle_gamma   90.00
#
_symmetry.space_group_name_H-M   'P 1'
#
loop_
_entity.id
_entity.type
_entity.pdbx_description
1 polymer ?
#
loop_
_entity_poly.entity_id
_entity_poly.type
_entity_poly.pdbx_seq_one_letter_code
_entity_poly.pdbx_strand_id
1 'polypeptide(L)' 'MAVARVVGDDFAKPWYQFFNSLLQDSAYEMLPKPCFEVYLNNGAEDGYWDIEMYVAVQPKTSLISSQGGVLTRRPLFF' A
#
# COMPACT_ATOMS: atom_id res chain seq x y z
N MET A 1 -1.72 3.66 1.54
CA MET A 1 -2.76 3.89 0.51
C MET A 1 -2.20 4.82 -0.55
N ALA A 2 -2.81 4.85 -1.74
CA ALA A 2 -2.50 5.83 -2.77
C ALA A 2 -3.79 6.23 -3.51
N VAL A 3 -3.88 7.49 -3.94
CA VAL A 3 -5.00 8.01 -4.73
C VAL A 3 -4.51 8.34 -6.13
N ALA A 4 -5.29 7.98 -7.15
CA ALA A 4 -4.97 8.28 -8.53
C ALA A 4 -6.23 8.60 -9.34
N ARG A 5 -6.06 9.44 -10.36
CA ARG A 5 -7.06 9.67 -11.39
C ARG A 5 -6.74 8.84 -12.63
N VAL A 6 -7.72 8.05 -13.08
CA VAL A 6 -7.70 7.30 -14.32
C VAL A 6 -8.48 8.10 -15.36
N VAL A 7 -7.81 8.41 -16.47
CA VAL A 7 -8.42 9.00 -17.66
C VAL A 7 -8.27 7.99 -18.79
N GLY A 8 -9.38 7.65 -19.44
CA GLY A 8 -9.46 6.49 -20.34
C GLY A 8 -9.61 5.17 -19.58
N ASP A 9 -9.22 4.06 -20.19
CA ASP A 9 -9.49 2.70 -19.68
C ASP A 9 -8.27 2.00 -19.06
N ASP A 10 -7.19 2.74 -18.76
CA ASP A 10 -5.96 2.17 -18.18
C ASP A 10 -5.97 2.22 -16.65
N PHE A 11 -6.77 1.35 -16.04
CA PHE A 11 -6.86 1.17 -14.59
C PHE A 11 -5.63 0.46 -14.00
N ALA A 12 -4.83 -0.23 -14.83
CA ALA A 12 -3.68 -0.99 -14.36
C ALA A 12 -2.46 -0.10 -14.07
N LYS A 13 -2.26 0.95 -14.87
CA LYS A 13 -1.16 1.91 -14.71
C LYS A 13 -0.99 2.48 -13.30
N PRO A 14 -2.03 3.01 -12.62
CA PRO A 14 -1.86 3.51 -11.25
C PRO A 14 -1.44 2.42 -10.27
N TRP A 15 -1.90 1.17 -10.44
CA TRP A 15 -1.45 0.04 -9.63
C TRP A 15 0.04 -0.26 -9.84
N TYR A 16 0.52 -0.30 -11.08
CA TYR A 16 1.95 -0.51 -11.36
C TYR A 16 2.82 0.59 -10.76
N GLN A 17 2.39 1.84 -10.87
CA GLN A 17 3.09 2.98 -10.26
C GLN A 17 3.11 2.86 -8.73
N PHE A 18 1.99 2.50 -8.12
CA PHE A 18 1.90 2.36 -6.68
C PHE A 18 2.78 1.20 -6.17
N PHE A 19 2.72 0.03 -6.79
CA PHE A 19 3.58 -1.09 -6.42
C PHE A 19 5.07 -0.74 -6.58
N ASN A 20 5.47 -0.12 -7.70
CA ASN A 20 6.87 0.29 -7.90
C ASN A 20 7.37 1.25 -6.84
N SER A 21 6.53 2.18 -6.39
CA SER A 21 6.85 3.07 -5.26
C SER A 21 6.96 2.29 -3.95
N LEU A 22 6.01 1.39 -3.68
CA LEU A 22 5.97 0.61 -2.45
C LEU A 22 7.13 -0.40 -2.32
N LEU A 23 7.62 -0.95 -3.42
CA LEU A 23 8.83 -1.79 -3.42
C LEU A 23 10.08 -1.01 -2.97
N GLN A 24 10.12 0.30 -3.18
CA GLN A 24 11.24 1.17 -2.81
C GLN A 24 11.11 1.73 -1.37
N ASP A 25 9.99 1.49 -0.69
CA ASP A 25 9.77 1.96 0.67
C ASP A 25 10.80 1.33 1.62
N SER A 26 11.51 2.14 2.41
CA SER A 26 12.56 1.66 3.32
C SER A 26 12.03 1.20 4.68
N ALA A 27 10.80 1.60 5.03
CA ALA A 27 10.19 1.37 6.34
C ALA A 27 9.12 0.27 6.32
N TYR A 28 8.49 0.00 5.17
CA TYR A 28 7.41 -0.97 5.04
C TYR A 28 7.65 -1.99 3.93
N GLU A 29 7.08 -3.19 4.08
CA GLU A 29 7.03 -4.23 3.06
C GLU A 29 5.62 -4.76 2.87
N MET A 30 5.32 -5.24 1.66
CA MET A 30 4.01 -5.77 1.30
C MET A 30 3.76 -7.12 1.97
N LEU A 31 2.52 -7.32 2.45
CA LEU A 31 2.03 -8.60 2.94
C LEU A 31 1.36 -9.39 1.81
N PRO A 32 1.38 -10.74 1.86
CA PRO A 32 0.65 -11.60 0.91
C PRO A 32 -0.85 -11.64 1.25
N LYS A 33 -1.52 -10.48 1.22
CA LYS A 33 -2.95 -10.30 1.45
C LYS A 33 -3.57 -9.61 0.23
N PRO A 34 -4.88 -9.81 -0.03
CA PRO A 34 -5.53 -9.12 -1.14
C PRO A 34 -5.43 -7.61 -1.01
N CYS A 35 -5.20 -6.94 -2.13
CA CYS A 35 -5.35 -5.50 -2.29
C CYS A 35 -6.74 -5.18 -2.86
N PHE A 36 -7.19 -3.94 -2.70
CA PHE A 36 -8.47 -3.48 -3.23
C PHE A 36 -8.41 -1.98 -3.56
N GLU A 37 -9.38 -1.50 -4.31
CA GLU A 37 -9.60 -0.07 -4.55
C GLU A 37 -11.04 0.35 -4.23
N VAL A 38 -11.20 1.63 -3.91
CA VAL A 38 -12.50 2.30 -3.76
C VAL A 38 -12.63 3.32 -4.89
N TYR A 39 -13.73 3.25 -5.65
CA TYR A 39 -14.10 4.28 -6.62
C TYR A 39 -14.71 5.46 -5.88
N LEU A 40 -14.08 6.63 -5.98
CA LEU A 40 -14.43 7.83 -5.20
C LEU A 40 -15.51 8.67 -5.88
N ASN A 41 -15.73 8.47 -7.18
CA ASN A 41 -16.68 9.22 -7.98
C ASN A 41 -17.42 8.34 -8.99
N ASN A 42 -18.44 8.90 -9.63
CA ASN A 42 -19.15 8.26 -10.72
C ASN A 42 -18.46 8.56 -12.06
N GLY A 43 -17.48 7.74 -12.43
CA GLY A 43 -16.72 8.01 -13.65
C GLY A 43 -17.51 7.88 -14.96
N ALA A 44 -18.69 7.28 -14.93
CA ALA A 44 -19.60 7.28 -16.08
C ALA A 44 -20.22 8.67 -16.34
N GLU A 45 -20.40 9.49 -15.30
CA GLU A 45 -20.91 10.86 -15.40
C GLU A 45 -19.78 11.87 -15.56
N ASP A 46 -18.68 11.69 -14.81
CA ASP A 46 -17.59 12.67 -14.75
C ASP A 46 -16.57 12.55 -15.89
N GLY A 47 -16.53 11.41 -16.59
CA GLY A 47 -15.57 11.13 -17.67
C GLY A 47 -14.16 10.76 -17.20
N TYR A 48 -13.97 10.52 -15.91
CA TYR A 48 -12.74 10.02 -15.30
C TYR A 48 -13.05 9.25 -14.02
N TRP A 49 -12.14 8.38 -13.57
CA TRP A 49 -12.29 7.63 -12.32
C TRP A 49 -11.21 8.03 -11.33
N ASP A 50 -11.59 8.58 -10.19
CA ASP A 50 -10.72 8.71 -9.03
C ASP A 50 -10.81 7.43 -8.21
N ILE A 51 -9.67 6.78 -8.03
CA ILE A 51 -9.55 5.53 -7.27
C ILE A 51 -8.63 5.71 -6.07
N GLU A 52 -9.02 5.12 -4.95
CA GLU A 52 -8.17 4.98 -3.77
C GLU A 52 -7.76 3.52 -3.60
N MET A 53 -6.45 3.26 -3.73
CA MET A 53 -5.86 1.93 -3.73
C MET A 53 -5.26 1.58 -2.36
N TYR A 54 -5.50 0.35 -1.93
CA TYR A 54 -5.07 -0.20 -0.65
C TYR A 54 -4.26 -1.48 -0.85
N VAL A 55 -3.02 -1.45 -0.36
CA VAL A 55 -2.11 -2.61 -0.27
C VAL A 55 -1.77 -2.85 1.19
N ALA A 56 -1.92 -4.09 1.65
CA ALA A 56 -1.55 -4.46 3.01
C ALA A 56 -0.02 -4.46 3.16
N VAL A 57 0.47 -3.83 4.24
CA VAL A 57 1.89 -3.72 4.53
C VAL A 57 2.17 -4.02 6.00
N GLN A 58 3.43 -4.35 6.29
CA GLN A 58 3.97 -4.40 7.65
C GLN A 58 5.27 -3.60 7.74
N PRO A 59 5.68 -3.11 8.93
CA PRO A 59 6.99 -2.51 9.10
C PRO A 59 8.09 -3.51 8.74
N LYS A 60 9.09 -3.07 7.97
CA LYS A 60 10.32 -3.84 7.78
C LYS A 60 11.01 -4.00 9.12
N THR A 61 11.42 -5.23 9.42
CA THR A 61 12.26 -5.45 10.60
C THR A 61 13.62 -4.81 10.34
N SER A 62 13.87 -3.67 10.98
CA SER A 62 15.22 -3.14 11.08
C SER A 62 16.07 -4.21 11.77
N LEU A 63 17.09 -4.74 11.09
CA LEU A 63 18.16 -5.46 11.77
C LEU A 63 18.90 -4.45 12.66
N ILE A 64 18.34 -4.15 13.83
CA ILE A 64 19.18 -3.76 14.96
C ILE A 64 20.04 -5.00 15.19
N SER A 65 21.33 -4.93 14.88
CA SER A 65 22.28 -5.95 15.29
C SER A 65 22.15 -6.11 16.79
N SER A 66 21.42 -7.14 17.23
CA SER A 66 21.24 -7.43 18.65
C SER A 66 22.54 -8.01 19.17
N GLN A 67 23.50 -7.15 19.50
CA GLN A 67 24.37 -7.45 20.63
C GLN A 67 23.49 -7.34 21.89
N GLY A 68 23.10 -8.51 22.40
CA GLY A 68 22.59 -8.78 23.75
C GLY A 68 21.71 -7.72 24.41
N GLY A 69 20.39 -7.83 24.29
CA GLY A 69 19.45 -7.05 25.08
C GLY A 69 18.03 -7.59 25.02
N VAL A 70 17.67 -8.37 26.04
CA VAL A 70 16.35 -8.90 26.46
C VAL A 70 15.16 -8.53 25.55
N LEU A 71 14.62 -9.56 24.87
CA LEU A 71 13.32 -9.53 24.20
C LEU A 71 12.19 -9.21 25.20
N THR A 72 11.70 -7.98 25.21
CA THR A 72 10.39 -7.67 25.80
C THR A 72 9.34 -7.85 24.71
N ARG A 73 8.57 -8.94 24.80
CA ARG A 73 7.36 -9.13 23.99
C ARG A 73 6.38 -8.00 24.34
N ARG A 74 6.13 -7.07 23.42
CA ARG A 74 4.97 -6.18 23.51
C ARG A 74 3.77 -6.87 22.84
N PRO A 75 2.60 -6.92 23.48
CA PRO A 75 1.41 -7.53 22.90
C PRO A 75 0.89 -6.64 21.76
N LEU A 76 0.54 -7.24 20.61
CA LEU A 76 -0.32 -6.59 19.63
C LEU A 76 -1.73 -6.54 20.24
N PHE A 77 -2.24 -5.34 20.48
CA PHE A 77 -3.68 -5.11 20.58
C PHE A 77 -4.20 -4.79 19.17
N PHE A 78 -5.32 -5.43 18.81
CA PHE A 78 -6.11 -5.17 17.62
C PHE A 78 -6.88 -3.85 17.73
#